data_AF-A0A1Q9TVE0-F1
#
_entry.id   AF-A0A1Q9TVE0-F1
#
_cell.length_a   1.000
_cell.length_b   1.000
_cell.length_c   1.000
_cell.angle_alpha   90.00
_cell.angle_beta   90.00
_cell.angle_gamma   90.00
#
_symmetry.space_group_name_H-M   'P 1'
#
loop_
_entity.id
_entity.type
_entity.pdbx_description
1 polymer ?
#
loop_
_entity_poly.entity_id
_entity_poly.type
_entity_poly.pdbx_seq_one_letter_code
_entity_poly.pdbx_strand_id
1 'polypeptide(L)' 'MTRVCDIRELSTVSELRAWASAHGARVRHLGPDLENRPVYGATRGHVTRVARGPRPDRYSHALVWHSPLETPEATHE' A
#
# COMPACT_ATOMS: atom_id res chain seq x y z
N MET A 1 24.45 7.47 -6.30
CA MET A 1 23.39 7.18 -5.32
C MET A 1 22.77 5.83 -5.65
N THR A 2 22.77 4.89 -4.71
CA THR A 2 22.11 3.58 -4.89
C THR A 2 20.63 3.73 -4.54
N ARG A 3 19.74 3.30 -5.43
CA ARG A 3 18.29 3.41 -5.20
C ARG A 3 17.85 2.32 -4.22
N VAL A 4 17.48 2.73 -3.00
CA VAL A 4 17.03 1.79 -1.95
C VAL A 4 15.59 1.31 -2.21
N CYS A 5 14.74 2.17 -2.78
CA CYS A 5 13.39 1.81 -3.22
C CYS A 5 12.92 2.65 -4.42
N ASP A 6 12.06 2.06 -5.25
CA ASP A 6 11.35 2.70 -6.36
C ASP A 6 9.87 2.35 -6.29
N ILE A 7 9.08 3.21 -5.66
CA ILE A 7 7.63 3.06 -5.58
C ILE A 7 6.99 4.00 -6.60
N ARG A 8 6.14 3.47 -7.49
CA ARG A 8 5.37 4.27 -8.45
C ARG A 8 3.94 3.76 -8.56
N GLU A 9 3.04 4.71 -8.73
CA GLU A 9 1.65 4.43 -9.03
C GLU A 9 1.44 4.22 -10.53
N LEU A 10 0.57 3.27 -10.87
CA LEU A 10 0.06 2.99 -12.20
C LEU A 10 -1.40 3.39 -12.27
N SER A 11 -1.89 3.69 -13.47
CA SER A 11 -3.23 4.25 -13.67
C SER A 11 -4.32 3.24 -13.34
N THR A 12 -4.06 1.95 -13.57
CA THR A 12 -5.07 0.89 -13.37
C THR A 12 -4.52 -0.38 -12.75
N VAL A 13 -5.40 -1.14 -12.08
CA VAL A 13 -5.07 -2.50 -11.58
C VAL A 13 -4.71 -3.45 -12.72
N SER A 14 -5.23 -3.22 -13.93
CA SER A 14 -4.87 -4.01 -15.12
C SER A 14 -3.41 -3.78 -15.52
N GLU A 15 -2.94 -2.54 -15.55
CA GLU A 15 -1.52 -2.21 -15.78
C GLU A 15 -0.62 -2.82 -14.71
N LEU A 16 -1.06 -2.78 -13.45
CA LEU A 16 -0.33 -3.43 -12.35
C LEU A 16 -0.22 -4.94 -12.55
N ARG A 17 -1.30 -5.62 -12.96
CA ARG A 17 -1.28 -7.06 -13.26
C ARG A 17 -0.36 -7.39 -14.43
N ALA A 18 -0.40 -6.58 -15.50
CA ALA A 18 0.50 -6.74 -16.64
C ALA A 18 1.97 -6.58 -16.23
N TRP A 19 2.29 -5.54 -15.46
CA TRP A 19 3.64 -5.34 -14.92
C TRP A 19 4.06 -6.51 -14.04
N ALA A 20 3.21 -6.94 -13.11
CA ALA A 20 3.52 -8.03 -12.19
C ALA A 20 3.79 -9.35 -12.93
N SER A 21 2.97 -9.67 -13.93
CA SER A 21 3.17 -10.85 -14.79
C SER A 21 4.54 -10.79 -15.50
N ALA A 22 4.85 -9.67 -16.15
CA ALA A 22 6.11 -9.48 -16.87
C ALA A 22 7.36 -9.57 -15.98
N HIS A 23 7.24 -9.31 -14.68
CA HIS A 23 8.36 -9.28 -13.74
C HIS A 23 8.36 -10.45 -12.74
N GLY A 24 7.46 -11.43 -12.89
CA GLY A 24 7.34 -12.57 -11.98
C GLY A 24 6.98 -12.15 -10.55
N ALA A 25 6.19 -11.09 -10.39
CA ALA A 25 5.72 -10.59 -9.11
C ALA A 25 4.25 -10.96 -8.88
N ARG A 26 3.84 -11.04 -7.61
CA ARG A 26 2.44 -11.30 -7.24
C ARG A 26 1.76 -10.01 -6.81
N VAL A 27 0.58 -9.75 -7.38
CA VAL A 27 -0.29 -8.65 -6.94
C VAL A 27 -0.93 -9.02 -5.59
N ARG A 28 -0.85 -8.10 -4.63
CA ARG A 28 -1.46 -8.21 -3.31
C ARG A 28 -2.35 -7.00 -3.04
N HIS A 29 -3.40 -7.21 -2.26
CA HIS A 29 -4.17 -6.13 -1.67
C HIS A 29 -3.40 -5.57 -0.47
N LEU A 30 -3.28 -4.24 -0.39
CA LEU A 30 -2.52 -3.54 0.63
C LEU A 30 -3.42 -2.80 1.65
N GLY A 31 -4.74 -2.89 1.47
CA GLY A 31 -5.73 -2.14 2.23
C GLY A 31 -6.28 -0.94 1.47
N PRO A 32 -7.22 -0.19 2.08
CA PRO A 32 -7.80 1.01 1.50
C PRO A 32 -6.86 2.23 1.58
N ASP A 33 -7.02 3.18 0.67
CA ASP A 33 -6.49 4.54 0.81
C ASP A 33 -7.36 5.40 1.75
N LEU A 34 -6.98 6.66 1.95
CA LEU A 34 -7.72 7.61 2.80
C LEU A 34 -9.13 7.95 2.28
N GLU A 35 -9.42 7.62 1.01
CA GLU A 35 -10.72 7.79 0.35
C GLU A 35 -11.50 6.46 0.28
N ASN A 36 -11.05 5.44 1.02
CA ASN A 36 -11.62 4.10 1.04
C ASN A 36 -11.57 3.34 -0.30
N ARG A 37 -10.62 3.66 -1.18
CA ARG A 37 -10.36 2.88 -2.42
C ARG A 37 -9.31 1.80 -2.16
N PRO A 38 -9.52 0.56 -2.62
CA PRO A 38 -8.59 -0.52 -2.39
C PRO A 38 -7.28 -0.26 -3.14
N VAL A 39 -6.16 -0.36 -2.44
CA VAL A 39 -4.82 -0.27 -2.99
C VAL A 39 -4.31 -1.68 -3.24
N TYR A 40 -3.78 -1.89 -4.45
CA TYR A 40 -3.07 -3.10 -4.81
C TYR A 40 -1.60 -2.79 -5.06
N GLY A 41 -0.71 -3.72 -4.74
CA GLY A 41 0.71 -3.57 -5.00
C GLY A 41 1.39 -4.86 -5.46
N ALA A 42 2.49 -4.71 -6.17
CA ALA A 42 3.39 -5.79 -6.53
C ALA A 42 4.84 -5.29 -6.41
N THR A 43 5.72 -6.14 -5.86
CA THR A 43 7.12 -5.80 -5.59
C THR A 43 8.05 -6.85 -6.19
N ARG A 44 9.13 -6.39 -6.83
CA ARG A 44 10.25 -7.20 -7.32
C ARG A 44 11.56 -6.49 -6.99
N GLY A 45 12.33 -7.05 -6.06
CA GLY A 45 13.53 -6.39 -5.55
C GLY A 45 13.19 -5.04 -4.91
N HIS A 46 13.87 -3.98 -5.34
CA HIS A 46 13.65 -2.61 -4.86
C HIS A 46 12.51 -1.87 -5.58
N VAL A 47 11.88 -2.51 -6.57
CA VAL A 47 10.83 -1.88 -7.39
C VAL A 47 9.46 -2.33 -6.92
N THR A 48 8.62 -1.36 -6.58
CA THR A 48 7.21 -1.55 -6.22
C THR A 48 6.33 -0.74 -7.16
N ARG A 49 5.27 -1.38 -7.66
CA ARG A 49 4.19 -0.70 -8.37
C ARG A 49 2.90 -0.85 -7.58
N VAL A 50 2.12 0.22 -7.55
CA VAL A 50 0.82 0.26 -6.89
C VAL A 50 -0.25 0.76 -7.85
N ALA A 51 -1.50 0.36 -7.63
CA ALA A 51 -2.65 0.88 -8.36
C ALA A 51 -3.89 0.85 -7.47
N ARG A 52 -4.78 1.83 -7.65
CA ARG A 52 -6.05 1.91 -6.93
C ARG A 52 -7.15 1.19 -7.71
N GLY A 53 -8.00 0.47 -7.00
CA GLY A 53 -9.22 -0.07 -7.58
C GLY A 53 -10.32 1.00 -7.70
N PRO A 54 -11.25 0.87 -8.67
CA PRO A 54 -12.26 1.89 -8.94
C PRO A 54 -13.46 1.85 -7.99
N ARG A 55 -13.61 0.79 -7.20
CA ARG A 55 -14.75 0.60 -6.28
C ARG A 55 -14.26 0.62 -4.84
N PRO A 56 -15.08 1.11 -3.88
CA PRO A 56 -14.71 1.11 -2.47
C PRO A 56 -14.26 -0.27 -1.98
N ASP A 57 -13.35 -0.26 -1.02
CA ASP A 57 -12.81 -1.47 -0.44
C ASP A 57 -13.88 -2.19 0.40
N ARG A 58 -14.17 -3.44 0.00
CA ARG A 58 -15.14 -4.31 0.71
C ARG A 58 -14.59 -4.83 2.04
N TYR A 59 -13.27 -4.76 2.24
CA TYR A 59 -12.59 -5.24 3.44
C TYR A 59 -12.07 -4.08 4.29
N SER A 60 -12.72 -2.91 4.19
CA SER A 60 -12.35 -1.72 4.97
C SER A 60 -12.60 -1.95 6.45
N HIS A 61 -11.57 -2.43 7.15
CA HIS A 61 -11.43 -2.16 8.57
C HIS A 61 -11.08 -0.69 8.73
N ALA A 62 -11.61 -0.04 9.77
CA ALA A 62 -11.21 1.32 10.10
C ALA A 62 -9.68 1.36 10.22
N LEU A 63 -9.03 2.27 9.50
CA LEU A 63 -7.59 2.48 9.60
C LEU A 63 -7.31 3.13 10.96
N VAL A 64 -7.17 2.32 12.00
CA VAL A 64 -6.80 2.78 13.33
C VAL A 64 -5.28 2.82 13.40
N TRP A 65 -4.72 4.01 13.23
CA TRP A 65 -3.32 4.24 13.53
C TRP A 65 -3.19 4.55 15.01
N HIS A 66 -2.31 3.81 15.69
CA HIS A 66 -1.93 4.08 17.07
C HIS A 66 -0.51 4.64 17.07
N SER A 67 -0.33 5.79 17.71
CA SER A 67 1.01 6.32 17.93
C SER A 67 1.74 5.45 18.96
N PRO A 68 3.02 5.11 18.74
CA PRO A 68 3.86 4.55 19.79
C PRO A 68 4.04 5.48 21.01
N LEU A 69 3.68 6.76 20.87
CA LEU A 69 3.77 7.79 21.91
C LEU A 69 2.44 8.06 22.62
N GLU A 70 1.36 7.34 22.29
CA GLU A 70 0.05 7.49 22.90
C GLU A 70 -0.08 6.83 24.29
N THR A 71 1.01 6.30 24.86
CA THR A 71 0.98 5.75 26.23
C THR A 71 0.74 6.86 27.26
N PRO A 72 -0.30 6.75 28.11
CA PRO A 72 -0.58 7.68 29.19
C PRO A 72 0.32 7.38 30.41
N GLU A 73 1.63 7.53 30.27
CA GLU A 73 2.56 7.49 31.41
C GLU A 73 3.65 8.55 31.23
N ALA A 74 3.26 9.80 31.46
CA ALA A 74 4.17 10.88 31.80
C ALA A 74 3.51 11.85 32.78
N THR A 75 2.86 11.30 33.81
CA THR A 75 2.59 12.04 35.04
C THR A 75 3.68 11.65 36.03
N HIS A 76 4.85 12.29 35.91
CA HIS A 76 5.76 12.39 37.04
C HIS A 76 5.31 13.60 37.86
N GLU A 77 4.59 13.33 38.96
CA GLU A 77 4.62 14.18 40.16
C GLU A 77 5.75 13.71 41.07
#